data_AF-A0A7W1TF83-F1
#
_entry.id   AF-A0A7W1TF83-F1
#
_cell.length_a   1.000
_cell.length_b   1.000
_cell.length_c   1.000
_cell.angle_alpha   90.00
_cell.angle_beta   90.00
_cell.angle_gamma   90.00
#
_symmetry.space_group_name_H-M   'P 1'
#
loop_
_entity.id
_entity.type
_entity.pdbx_description
1 polymer ?
#
loop_
_entity_poly.entity_id
_entity_poly.type
_entity_poly.pdbx_seq_one_letter_code
_entity_poly.pdbx_strand_id
1 'polypeptide(L)'
;MWLATAIVAGGATALVVGARRRREALHFLGSALVIVGLVGGAFAALFPEIQHSTLDVRYSMTARTSAADAHGPALALIWWPIALVATIGYALLNLRAYASKVGPDADGAKP
;
A
#
# COMPACT_ATOMS: atom_id res chain seq x y z
N MET A 1 -2.80 -7.80 13.60
CA MET A 1 -1.90 -8.80 12.99
C MET A 1 -2.57 -9.68 11.95
N TRP A 2 -3.63 -10.43 12.24
CA TRP A 2 -4.27 -11.37 11.30
C TRP A 2 -4.65 -10.80 9.92
N LEU A 3 -5.15 -9.55 9.88
CA LEU A 3 -5.44 -8.86 8.62
C LEU A 3 -4.19 -8.63 7.76
N ALA A 4 -3.08 -8.22 8.38
CA ALA A 4 -1.83 -8.01 7.65
C ALA A 4 -1.29 -9.34 7.10
N THR A 5 -1.36 -10.42 7.89
CA THR A 5 -0.97 -11.76 7.42
C THR A 5 -1.84 -12.23 6.26
N ALA A 6 -3.15 -12.00 6.31
CA ALA A 6 -4.07 -12.32 5.22
C ALA A 6 -3.77 -11.50 3.95
N ILE A 7 -3.45 -10.20 4.08
CA ILE A 7 -3.08 -9.33 2.96
C ILE A 7 -1.76 -9.80 2.33
N VAL A 8 -0.74 -10.12 3.12
CA VAL A 8 0.54 -10.64 2.60
C VAL A 8 0.34 -11.98 1.89
N ALA A 9 -0.42 -12.90 2.49
CA ALA A 9 -0.71 -14.19 1.87
C ALA A 9 -1.51 -14.05 0.56
N GLY A 10 -2.52 -13.17 0.55
CA GLY A 10 -3.29 -12.84 -0.65
C GLY A 10 -2.43 -12.16 -1.74
N GLY A 11 -1.57 -11.22 -1.36
CA GLY A 11 -0.63 -10.57 -2.27
C GLY A 11 0.40 -11.54 -2.86
N ALA A 12 0.97 -12.43 -2.04
CA ALA A 12 1.92 -13.44 -2.48
C ALA A 12 1.28 -14.46 -3.44
N THR A 13 0.05 -14.90 -3.16
CA THR A 13 -0.69 -15.77 -4.07
C THR A 13 -1.03 -15.06 -5.39
N ALA A 14 -1.47 -13.81 -5.36
CA ALA A 14 -1.72 -13.00 -6.55
C ALA A 14 -0.44 -12.77 -7.38
N LEU A 15 0.71 -12.54 -6.72
CA LEU A 15 2.02 -12.43 -7.35
C LEU A 15 2.38 -13.71 -8.10
N VAL A 16 2.35 -14.86 -7.41
CA VAL A 16 2.73 -16.16 -7.99
C VAL A 16 1.78 -16.57 -9.12
N VAL A 17 0.47 -16.36 -8.96
CA VAL A 17 -0.52 -16.66 -10.01
C VAL A 17 -0.38 -15.70 -11.20
N GLY A 18 -0.14 -14.41 -10.96
CA GLY A 18 0.08 -13.41 -11.99
C GLY A 18 1.32 -13.71 -12.85
N ALA A 19 2.43 -14.09 -12.20
CA ALA A 19 3.65 -14.52 -12.87
C ALA A 19 3.42 -15.77 -13.74
N ARG A 20 2.71 -16.78 -13.19
CA ARG A 20 2.41 -18.03 -13.93
C ARG A 20 1.44 -17.83 -15.10
N ARG A 21 0.49 -16.91 -14.99
CA ARG A 21 -0.53 -16.64 -16.02
C ARG A 21 -0.16 -15.55 -17.03
N ARG A 22 1.09 -15.03 -17.00
CA ARG A 22 1.56 -13.87 -17.78
C ARG A 22 0.61 -12.67 -17.71
N ARG A 23 -0.09 -12.49 -16.58
CA ARG A 23 -0.98 -11.35 -16.35
C ARG A 23 -0.22 -10.30 -15.56
N GLU A 24 0.48 -9.42 -16.28
CA GLU A 24 1.34 -8.38 -15.71
C GLU A 24 0.63 -7.52 -14.67
N ALA A 25 -0.64 -7.16 -14.92
CA ALA A 25 -1.46 -6.39 -13.98
C ALA A 25 -1.67 -7.11 -12.63
N LEU A 26 -1.88 -8.44 -12.63
CA LEU A 26 -2.02 -9.21 -11.39
C LEU A 26 -0.69 -9.38 -10.66
N HIS A 27 0.40 -9.51 -11.42
CA HIS A 27 1.75 -9.59 -10.85
C HIS A 27 2.13 -8.28 -10.14
N PHE A 28 1.86 -7.14 -10.77
CA PHE A 28 2.08 -5.82 -10.18
C PHE A 28 1.18 -5.55 -8.96
N LEU A 29 -0.10 -5.92 -9.04
CA LEU A 29 -1.01 -5.78 -7.90
C LEU A 29 -0.59 -6.68 -6.73
N GLY A 30 -0.13 -7.90 -7.02
CA GLY A 30 0.38 -8.84 -6.02
C GLY A 30 1.60 -8.30 -5.27
N SER A 31 2.58 -7.70 -5.97
CA SER A 31 3.75 -7.10 -5.31
C SER A 31 3.38 -5.90 -4.44
N ALA A 32 2.47 -5.04 -4.93
CA ALA A 32 1.95 -3.93 -4.15
C ALA A 32 1.25 -4.40 -2.86
N LEU A 33 0.40 -5.43 -2.95
CA LEU A 33 -0.28 -6.02 -1.79
C LEU A 33 0.70 -6.63 -0.77
N VAL A 34 1.77 -7.28 -1.23
CA VAL A 34 2.82 -7.79 -0.33
C VAL A 34 3.49 -6.66 0.44
N ILE A 35 3.88 -5.57 -0.24
CA ILE A 35 4.50 -4.41 0.40
C ILE A 35 3.56 -3.79 1.43
N VAL A 36 2.31 -3.53 1.04
CA VAL A 36 1.28 -2.96 1.93
C VAL A 36 1.05 -3.85 3.15
N GLY A 37 0.97 -5.17 2.95
CA GLY A 37 0.77 -6.12 4.04
C GLY A 37 1.97 -6.18 5.01
N LEU A 38 3.20 -6.17 4.50
CA LEU A 38 4.41 -6.18 5.34
C LEU A 38 4.54 -4.90 6.16
N VAL A 39 4.43 -3.74 5.51
CA VAL A 39 4.52 -2.44 6.19
C VAL A 39 3.39 -2.28 7.19
N GLY A 40 2.14 -2.54 6.77
CA GLY A 40 0.99 -2.46 7.67
C GLY A 40 1.07 -3.45 8.84
N GLY A 41 1.62 -4.65 8.61
CA GLY A 41 1.85 -5.65 9.65
C GLY A 41 2.88 -5.20 10.68
N ALA A 42 3.99 -4.58 10.25
CA ALA A 42 5.01 -4.04 11.13
C ALA A 42 4.45 -2.93 12.04
N PHE A 43 3.71 -1.97 11.47
CA PHE A 43 3.04 -0.93 12.25
C PHE A 43 1.99 -1.51 13.22
N ALA A 44 1.22 -2.50 12.78
CA ALA A 44 0.24 -3.18 13.64
C ALA A 44 0.88 -4.00 14.77
N ALA A 45 2.12 -4.45 14.61
CA ALA A 45 2.88 -5.15 15.63
C ALA A 45 3.46 -4.20 16.69
N LEU A 46 3.79 -2.97 16.29
CA LEU A 46 4.33 -1.93 17.16
C LEU A 46 3.24 -1.25 17.99
N PHE A 47 1.99 -1.22 17.50
CA PHE A 47 0.88 -0.63 18.24
C PHE A 47 0.69 -1.29 19.62
N PRO A 48 0.63 -0.52 20.74
CA PRO A 48 0.35 0.93 20.82
C PRO A 48 1.57 1.86 20.96
N GLU A 49 2.80 1.34 20.92
CA GLU A 49 4.01 2.14 21.09
C GLU A 49 4.58 2.57 19.73
N ILE A 50 4.60 3.88 19.47
CA ILE A 50 5.08 4.44 18.20
C ILE A 50 6.62 4.52 18.22
N GLN A 51 7.20 4.87 19.37
CA GLN A 51 8.63 4.75 19.64
C GLN A 51 8.91 4.48 21.12
N HIS A 52 9.53 3.34 21.40
CA HIS A 52 10.05 3.02 22.73
C HIS A 52 11.39 3.71 22.94
N SER A 53 11.53 4.46 24.04
CA SER A 53 12.80 5.09 24.41
C SER A 53 13.68 4.10 25.16
N THR A 54 14.87 3.81 24.63
CA THR A 54 15.86 2.92 25.26
C THR A 54 16.55 3.56 26.48
N LEU A 55 16.36 4.86 26.72
CA LEU A 55 16.96 5.59 27.84
C LEU A 55 16.10 5.57 29.11
N ASP A 56 14.78 5.73 28.97
CA ASP A 56 13.82 5.70 30.08
C ASP A 56 12.39 5.52 29.53
N VAL A 57 11.63 4.59 30.13
CA VAL A 57 10.24 4.25 29.76
C VAL A 57 9.31 5.47 29.81
N ARG A 58 9.65 6.48 30.63
CA ARG A 58 8.89 7.72 30.79
C ARG A 58 8.85 8.62 29.55
N TYR A 59 9.80 8.45 28.62
CA TYR A 59 9.83 9.17 27.34
C TYR A 59 9.28 8.34 26.17
N SER A 60 8.67 7.17 26.43
CA SER A 60 8.07 6.37 25.36
C SER A 60 6.86 7.10 24.75
N MET A 61 6.86 7.23 23.41
CA MET A 61 5.77 7.84 22.66
C MET A 61 4.72 6.79 22.33
N THR A 62 3.61 6.83 23.06
CA THR A 62 2.45 5.96 22.83
C THR A 62 1.42 6.66 21.95
N ALA A 63 0.59 5.90 21.24
CA ALA A 63 -0.47 6.44 20.38
C ALA A 63 -1.46 7.36 21.12
N ARG A 64 -1.57 7.24 22.46
CA ARG A 64 -2.46 8.06 23.29
C ARG A 64 -1.83 9.37 23.75
N THR A 65 -0.53 9.37 24.04
CA THR A 65 0.21 10.59 24.46
C THR A 65 0.67 11.43 23.29
N SER A 66 0.76 10.83 22.10
CA SER A 66 1.23 11.47 20.85
C SER A 66 0.08 11.89 19.93
N ALA A 67 -1.18 11.66 20.34
CA ALA A 67 -2.33 12.03 19.53
C ALA A 67 -2.43 13.56 19.42
N ALA A 68 -2.51 14.07 18.19
CA ALA A 68 -2.85 15.46 17.93
C ALA A 68 -4.23 15.79 18.52
N ASP A 69 -4.50 17.08 18.75
CA ASP A 69 -5.81 17.57 19.20
C ASP A 69 -6.94 16.97 18.36
N ALA A 70 -8.09 16.66 18.98
CA ALA A 70 -9.11 15.75 18.45
C ALA A 70 -9.63 16.13 17.05
N HIS A 71 -9.49 17.40 16.66
CA HIS A 71 -9.87 17.93 15.36
C HIS A 71 -9.00 17.41 14.20
N GLY A 72 -7.69 17.21 14.43
CA GLY A 72 -6.76 16.75 13.40
C GLY A 72 -7.06 15.33 12.89
N PRO A 73 -7.20 14.34 13.78
CA PRO A 73 -7.56 12.97 13.40
C PRO A 73 -8.94 12.89 12.74
N ALA A 74 -9.91 13.69 13.19
CA ALA A 74 -11.25 13.71 12.61
C ALA A 74 -11.24 14.21 11.16
N LEU A 75 -10.51 15.31 10.90
CA LEU A 75 -10.36 15.84 9.55
C LEU A 75 -9.60 14.88 8.64
N ALA A 76 -8.53 14.27 9.18
CA ALA A 76 -7.79 13.24 8.46
C ALA A 76 -8.70 12.06 8.08
N LEU A 77 -9.56 11.59 8.98
CA LEU A 77 -10.45 10.45 8.74
C LEU A 77 -11.46 10.70 7.61
N ILE A 78 -11.93 11.94 7.46
CA ILE A 78 -12.83 12.35 6.38
C ILE A 78 -12.06 12.54 5.07
N TRP A 79 -10.89 13.15 5.13
CA TRP A 79 -10.11 13.49 3.94
C TRP A 79 -9.40 12.30 3.31
N TRP A 80 -8.93 11.35 4.13
CA TRP A 80 -8.20 10.17 3.68
C TRP A 80 -8.92 9.34 2.62
N PRO A 81 -10.21 8.97 2.77
CA PRO A 81 -10.91 8.21 1.74
C PRO A 81 -11.06 8.99 0.44
N ILE A 82 -11.24 10.32 0.50
CA ILE A 82 -11.33 11.18 -0.70
C ILE A 82 -10.01 11.15 -1.46
N ALA A 83 -8.89 11.37 -0.75
CA ALA A 83 -7.56 11.31 -1.33
C ALA A 83 -7.28 9.91 -1.92
N LEU A 84 -7.63 8.85 -1.21
CA LEU A 84 -7.43 7.47 -1.66
C LEU A 84 -8.21 7.16 -2.94
N VAL A 85 -9.48 7.56 -3.02
CA VAL A 85 -10.30 7.39 -4.24
C VAL A 85 -9.71 8.19 -5.39
N ALA A 86 -9.29 9.44 -5.15
CA ALA A 86 -8.67 10.28 -6.17
C ALA A 86 -7.35 9.67 -6.69
N THR A 87 -6.49 9.18 -5.79
CA THR A 87 -5.22 8.53 -6.17
C THR A 87 -5.45 7.26 -6.97
N ILE A 88 -6.38 6.39 -6.55
CA ILE A 88 -6.70 5.16 -7.29
C ILE A 88 -7.29 5.50 -8.66
N GLY A 89 -8.24 6.43 -8.72
CA GLY A 89 -8.85 6.87 -9.97
C GLY A 89 -7.81 7.41 -10.95
N TYR A 90 -6.91 8.27 -10.48
CA TYR A 90 -5.83 8.82 -11.29
C TYR A 90 -4.83 7.76 -11.76
N ALA A 91 -4.46 6.81 -10.90
CA ALA A 91 -3.58 5.70 -11.27
C ALA A 91 -4.22 4.82 -12.37
N LEU A 92 -5.51 4.50 -12.25
CA LEU A 92 -6.24 3.74 -13.26
C LEU A 92 -6.33 4.49 -14.60
N LEU A 93 -6.58 5.80 -14.57
CA LEU A 93 -6.60 6.63 -15.77
C LEU A 93 -5.24 6.66 -16.47
N ASN A 94 -4.15 6.79 -15.71
CA ASN A 94 -2.79 6.70 -16.25
C ASN A 94 -2.54 5.35 -16.89
N LEU A 95 -2.79 4.25 -16.19
CA LEU A 95 -2.59 2.90 -16.71
C LEU A 95 -3.37 2.69 -18.01
N ARG A 96 -4.61 3.20 -18.09
CA ARG A 96 -5.43 3.14 -19.31
C ARG A 96 -4.87 4.01 -20.44
N ALA A 97 -4.46 5.23 -20.14
CA ALA A 97 -3.91 6.15 -21.13
C ALA A 97 -2.59 5.62 -21.72
N TYR A 98 -1.70 5.08 -20.89
CA TYR A 98 -0.45 4.48 -21.36
C TYR A 98 -0.68 3.15 -22.09
N ALA A 99 -1.60 2.29 -21.61
CA ALA A 99 -1.94 1.06 -22.33
C ALA A 99 -2.49 1.33 -23.75
N SER A 100 -3.25 2.42 -23.94
CA SER A 100 -3.75 2.81 -25.27
C SER A 100 -2.66 3.33 -26.23
N LYS A 101 -1.50 3.71 -25.70
CA LYS A 101 -0.36 4.25 -26.47
C LYS A 101 0.68 3.21 -26.83
N VAL A 102 0.68 2.04 -26.19
CA VAL A 102 1.58 0.92 -26.52
C VAL A 102 0.84 -0.02 -27.46
N GLY A 103 0.72 0.40 -28.72
CA GLY A 103 0.30 -0.48 -29.82
C GLY A 103 1.50 -1.28 -30.38
N PRO A 104 1.26 -2.38 -31.13
CA PRO A 104 2.31 -3.28 -31.66
C PRO A 104 3.36 -2.62 -32.58
N ASP A 105 3.14 -1.37 -33.01
CA ASP A 105 4.03 -0.65 -33.93
C ASP A 105 5.27 -0.04 -33.26
N ALA A 106 5.48 -0.22 -31.95
CA ALA A 106 6.72 0.17 -31.28
C ALA A 106 7.85 -0.88 -31.41
N ASP A 107 7.56 -2.08 -31.94
CA ASP A 107 8.54 -3.12 -32.27
C ASP A 107 8.87 -3.13 -33.78
N GLY A 108 9.05 -1.94 -34.34
CA GLY A 108 9.51 -1.74 -35.71
C GLY A 108 10.96 -2.15 -35.91
N ALA A 109 11.14 -3.36 -36.44
CA ALA A 109 12.10 -3.72 -37.50
C ALA A 109 13.61 -3.50 -37.25
N LYS A 110 14.35 -4.61 -37.31
CA LYS A 110 15.39 -4.74 -38.34
C LYS A 110 15.31 -6.11 -39.03
N PRO A 111 15.49 -6.15 -40.38
CA PRO A 111 15.61 -7.37 -41.16
C PRO A 111 16.91 -8.13 -40.88
#